data_AF-A0A416WGF2-F1
#
_entry.id   AF-A0A416WGF2-F1
#
_cell.length_a   1.000
_cell.length_b   1.000
_cell.length_c   1.000
_cell.angle_alpha   90.00
_cell.angle_beta   90.00
_cell.angle_gamma   90.00
#
_symmetry.space_group_name_H-M   'P 1'
#
loop_
_entity.id
_entity.type
_entity.pdbx_description
1 polymer ?
#
loop_
_entity_poly.entity_id
_entity_poly.type
_entity_poly.pdbx_seq_one_letter_code
_entity_poly.pdbx_strand_id
1 'polypeptide(L)'
;MEVNFITGGILILCGLLVKRFPNLIAGYNTMSKEEKAKVDIDGLSSMMRNMLIGLGIFVILWQWISMSLTLGVWADWLQIGIIAAVVIFMLIKAQSYHT
;
A
#
# COMPACT_ATOMS: atom_id res chain seq x y z
N MET A 1 16.94 -6.15 -10.82
CA MET A 1 16.81 -5.26 -12.00
C MET A 1 15.38 -5.23 -12.55
N GLU A 2 14.59 -6.32 -12.51
CA GLU A 2 13.18 -6.32 -12.98
C GLU A 2 12.11 -6.42 -11.87
N VAL A 3 12.50 -6.91 -10.70
CA VAL A 3 11.57 -7.21 -9.59
C VAL A 3 10.80 -5.98 -9.13
N ASN A 4 11.40 -4.80 -9.09
CA ASN A 4 10.75 -3.59 -8.59
C ASN A 4 9.61 -3.09 -9.51
N PHE A 5 9.73 -3.26 -10.84
CA PHE A 5 8.64 -2.93 -11.76
C PHE A 5 7.46 -3.88 -11.57
N ILE A 6 7.73 -5.18 -11.43
CA ILE A 6 6.71 -6.20 -11.15
C ILE A 6 6.05 -5.92 -9.79
N THR A 7 6.84 -5.66 -8.74
CA THR A 7 6.34 -5.30 -7.40
C THR A 7 5.43 -4.08 -7.46
N GLY A 8 5.84 -3.02 -8.17
CA GLY A 8 5.01 -1.83 -8.33
C GLY A 8 3.68 -2.12 -9.04
N GLY A 9 3.72 -2.94 -10.11
CA GLY A 9 2.52 -3.39 -10.80
C GLY A 9 1.58 -4.22 -9.91
N ILE A 10 2.13 -5.14 -9.12
CA ILE A 10 1.37 -5.94 -8.14
C ILE A 10 0.72 -5.03 -7.10
N LEU A 11 1.45 -4.04 -6.55
CA LEU A 11 0.90 -3.10 -5.58
C LEU A 11 -0.29 -2.30 -6.14
N ILE A 12 -0.17 -1.82 -7.39
CA ILE A 12 -1.27 -1.12 -8.08
C ILE A 12 -2.48 -2.05 -8.25
N LEU A 13 -2.26 -3.27 -8.73
CA LEU A 13 -3.31 -4.27 -8.89
C LEU A 13 -4.00 -4.57 -7.55
N CYS A 14 -3.23 -4.81 -6.50
CA CYS A 14 -3.75 -5.01 -5.15
C CYS A 14 -4.58 -3.82 -4.68
N GLY A 15 -4.12 -2.59 -4.92
CA GLY A 15 -4.87 -1.37 -4.62
C GLY A 15 -6.26 -1.35 -5.27
N LEU A 16 -6.34 -1.68 -6.56
CA LEU A 16 -7.61 -1.78 -7.27
C LEU A 16 -8.49 -2.91 -6.73
N LEU A 17 -7.89 -4.06 -6.44
CA LEU A 17 -8.59 -5.24 -5.92
C LEU A 17 -9.16 -5.01 -4.52
N VAL A 18 -8.43 -4.38 -3.59
CA VAL A 18 -8.96 -4.13 -2.23
C VAL A 18 -10.14 -3.17 -2.23
N LYS A 19 -10.25 -2.26 -3.21
CA LYS A 19 -11.45 -1.43 -3.38
C LYS A 19 -12.64 -2.25 -3.87
N ARG A 20 -12.41 -3.17 -4.80
CA ARG A 20 -13.47 -4.01 -5.38
C ARG A 20 -13.90 -5.14 -4.43
N PHE A 21 -12.96 -5.66 -3.66
CA PHE A 21 -13.13 -6.80 -2.75
C PHE A 21 -12.52 -6.46 -1.38
N PRO A 22 -13.23 -5.72 -0.51
CA PRO A 22 -12.69 -5.27 0.78
C PRO A 22 -12.33 -6.41 1.75
N ASN A 23 -12.88 -7.62 1.55
CA ASN A 23 -12.46 -8.83 2.28
C ASN A 23 -11.00 -9.25 1.99
N LEU A 24 -10.30 -8.63 1.04
CA LEU A 24 -8.85 -8.80 0.88
C LEU A 24 -8.05 -8.07 1.98
N ILE A 25 -8.66 -7.12 2.68
CA ILE A 25 -8.06 -6.47 3.85
C ILE A 25 -8.11 -7.47 5.01
N ALA A 26 -6.97 -8.07 5.34
CA ALA A 26 -6.90 -9.16 6.32
C ALA A 26 -7.59 -8.84 7.65
N GLY A 27 -7.33 -7.65 8.21
CA GLY A 27 -7.96 -7.21 9.46
C GLY A 27 -9.48 -7.11 9.36
N TYR A 28 -10.02 -6.65 8.22
CA TYR A 28 -11.46 -6.66 7.99
C TYR A 28 -11.98 -8.09 7.80
N ASN A 29 -11.29 -8.93 7.02
CA ASN A 29 -11.76 -10.28 6.71
C ASN A 29 -11.98 -11.15 7.96
N THR A 30 -11.10 -11.04 8.95
CA THR A 30 -11.12 -11.82 10.20
C THR A 30 -12.11 -11.30 11.24
N MET A 31 -12.68 -10.12 11.06
CA MET A 31 -13.68 -9.56 11.97
C MET A 31 -14.99 -10.35 11.94
N SER A 32 -15.66 -10.41 13.10
CA SER A 32 -17.04 -10.86 13.19
C SER A 32 -17.98 -9.94 12.40
N LYS A 33 -19.20 -10.40 12.10
CA LYS A 33 -20.20 -9.58 11.39
C LYS A 33 -20.55 -8.30 12.15
N GLU A 34 -20.57 -8.36 13.47
CA GLU A 34 -20.87 -7.23 14.36
C GLU A 34 -19.77 -6.17 14.33
N GLU A 35 -18.51 -6.59 14.31
CA GLU A 35 -17.36 -5.68 14.18
C GLU A 35 -17.28 -5.08 12.78
N LYS A 36 -17.54 -5.86 11.72
CA LYS A 36 -17.59 -5.37 10.34
C LYS A 36 -18.61 -4.25 10.15
N ALA A 37 -19.74 -4.31 10.86
CA ALA A 37 -20.79 -3.29 10.79
C ALA A 37 -20.37 -1.94 11.37
N LYS A 38 -19.33 -1.91 12.21
CA LYS A 38 -18.77 -0.70 12.82
C LYS A 38 -17.65 -0.06 11.99
N VAL A 39 -17.22 -0.70 10.90
CA VAL A 39 -16.14 -0.20 10.06
C VAL A 39 -16.70 0.60 8.89
N ASP A 40 -16.21 1.81 8.69
CA ASP A 40 -16.38 2.54 7.43
C ASP A 40 -15.55 1.86 6.34
N ILE A 41 -16.14 0.82 5.75
CA ILE A 41 -15.47 -0.01 4.74
C ILE A 41 -15.24 0.75 3.43
N ASP A 42 -16.06 1.75 3.10
CA ASP A 42 -15.87 2.53 1.88
C ASP A 42 -14.67 3.48 2.03
N GLY A 43 -14.57 4.16 3.18
CA GLY A 43 -13.43 5.00 3.53
C GLY A 43 -12.13 4.19 3.65
N LEU A 44 -12.16 3.08 4.41
CA LEU A 44 -11.01 2.20 4.60
C LEU A 44 -10.50 1.63 3.27
N SER A 45 -11.39 1.08 2.44
CA SER A 45 -11.01 0.50 1.14
C SER A 45 -10.51 1.55 0.15
N SER A 46 -11.07 2.77 0.15
CA SER A 46 -10.57 3.89 -0.64
C SER A 46 -9.18 4.34 -0.20
N MET A 47 -8.95 4.44 1.11
CA MET A 47 -7.65 4.79 1.68
C MET A 47 -6.60 3.74 1.33
N MET A 48 -6.92 2.45 1.52
CA MET A 48 -6.02 1.34 1.16
C MET A 48 -5.70 1.34 -0.34
N ARG A 49 -6.69 1.53 -1.22
CA ARG A 49 -6.47 1.65 -2.67
C ARG A 49 -5.49 2.76 -3.00
N ASN A 50 -5.75 3.97 -2.53
CA ASN A 50 -4.96 5.14 -2.88
C ASN A 50 -3.50 4.98 -2.41
N MET A 51 -3.29 4.41 -1.22
CA MET A 51 -1.96 4.20 -0.67
C MET A 51 -1.19 3.08 -1.39
N LEU A 52 -1.85 1.96 -1.71
CA LEU A 52 -1.22 0.86 -2.47
C LEU A 52 -0.86 1.28 -3.90
N ILE A 53 -1.74 2.02 -4.58
CA ILE A 53 -1.44 2.58 -5.91
C ILE A 53 -0.29 3.59 -5.80
N GLY A 54 -0.33 4.49 -4.81
CA GLY A 54 0.73 5.47 -4.57
C GLY A 54 2.08 4.81 -4.32
N LEU A 55 2.13 3.76 -3.49
CA LEU A 55 3.33 2.97 -3.25
C LEU A 55 3.82 2.27 -4.52
N GLY A 56 2.92 1.67 -5.31
CA GLY A 56 3.31 1.02 -6.55
C GLY A 56 3.90 1.98 -7.58
N ILE A 57 3.30 3.17 -7.74
CA ILE A 57 3.85 4.24 -8.59
C ILE A 57 5.20 4.71 -8.04
N PHE A 58 5.32 4.93 -6.73
CA PHE A 58 6.56 5.34 -6.09
C PHE A 58 7.69 4.33 -6.35
N VAL A 59 7.43 3.03 -6.20
CA VAL A 59 8.42 1.97 -6.45
C VAL A 59 8.90 1.98 -7.90
N ILE A 60 8.00 2.14 -8.87
CA ILE A 60 8.33 2.21 -10.30
C ILE A 60 9.17 3.45 -10.62
N LEU A 61 8.75 4.62 -10.13
CA LEU A 61 9.47 5.87 -10.38
C LEU A 61 10.84 5.89 -9.71
N TRP A 62 10.93 5.40 -8.47
CA TRP A 62 12.20 5.29 -7.75
C TRP A 62 13.19 4.40 -8.50
N GLN A 63 12.74 3.24 -8.98
CA GLN A 63 13.57 2.34 -9.79
C GLN A 63 14.09 3.04 -11.04
N TRP A 64 13.21 3.75 -11.77
CA TRP A 64 13.58 4.47 -12.97
C TRP A 64 14.60 5.59 -12.69
N ILE A 65 14.40 6.37 -11.63
CA ILE A 65 15.34 7.43 -11.20
C ILE A 65 16.68 6.83 -10.76
N SER A 66 16.66 5.79 -9.93
CA SER A 66 17.85 5.13 -9.41
C SER A 66 18.75 4.60 -10.54
N MET A 67 18.15 3.98 -11.56
CA MET A 67 18.87 3.53 -12.77
C MET A 67 19.40 4.71 -13.59
N SER A 68 18.59 5.74 -13.81
CA SER A 68 18.95 6.88 -14.66
C SER A 68 20.08 7.72 -14.08
N LEU A 69 20.14 7.83 -12.75
CA LEU A 69 21.16 8.61 -12.05
C LEU A 69 22.29 7.75 -11.47
N THR A 70 22.28 6.44 -11.73
CA THR A 70 23.27 5.48 -11.20
C THR A 70 23.47 5.62 -9.69
N LEU A 71 22.37 5.71 -8.95
CA LEU A 71 22.43 5.89 -7.50
C LEU A 71 23.07 4.67 -6.82
N GLY A 72 23.81 4.92 -5.74
CA GLY A 72 24.43 3.85 -4.95
C GLY A 72 23.41 3.08 -4.09
N VAL A 73 23.85 1.97 -3.50
CA VAL A 73 23.05 1.07 -2.64
C VAL A 73 22.30 1.79 -1.50
N TRP A 74 22.80 2.93 -1.02
CA TRP A 74 22.12 3.73 0.01
C TRP A 74 20.72 4.21 -0.43
N ALA A 75 20.49 4.38 -1.74
CA ALA A 75 19.20 4.77 -2.28
C ALA A 75 18.14 3.67 -2.07
N ASP A 76 18.53 2.40 -2.18
CA ASP A 76 17.61 1.29 -1.93
C ASP A 76 17.23 1.22 -0.44
N TRP A 77 18.19 1.47 0.47
CA TRP A 77 17.91 1.57 1.90
C TRP A 77 16.97 2.74 2.23
N LEU A 78 17.15 3.88 1.58
CA LEU A 78 16.25 5.03 1.71
C LEU A 78 14.83 4.68 1.22
N GLN A 79 14.71 4.00 0.08
CA GLN A 79 13.42 3.54 -0.44
C GLN A 79 12.70 2.63 0.55
N ILE A 80 13.41 1.64 1.12
CA ILE A 80 12.86 0.73 2.13
C ILE A 80 12.39 1.50 3.36
N GLY A 81 13.17 2.47 3.83
CA GLY A 81 12.80 3.34 4.95
C GLY A 81 11.52 4.14 4.69
N ILE A 82 11.38 4.70 3.48
CA ILE A 82 10.17 5.44 3.07
C ILE A 82 8.96 4.49 3.03
N ILE A 83 9.10 3.31 2.43
CA ILE A 83 8.01 2.32 2.36
C ILE A 83 7.58 1.91 3.78
N ALA A 84 8.53 1.62 4.68
CA ALA A 84 8.22 1.26 6.06
C ALA A 84 7.45 2.37 6.79
N ALA A 85 7.88 3.63 6.66
CA ALA A 85 7.20 4.78 7.25
C ALA A 85 5.76 4.93 6.71
N VAL A 86 5.57 4.75 5.40
CA VAL A 86 4.25 4.80 4.75
C VAL A 86 3.35 3.67 5.26
N VAL A 87 3.87 2.45 5.39
CA VAL A 87 3.10 1.31 5.92
C VAL A 87 2.69 1.56 7.38
N ILE A 88 3.59 2.06 8.23
CA ILE A 88 3.25 2.42 9.62
C ILE A 88 2.14 3.49 9.63
N PHE A 89 2.25 4.52 8.81
CA PHE A 89 1.20 5.53 8.66
C PHE A 89 -0.13 4.91 8.20
N MET A 90 -0.12 3.97 7.25
CA MET A 90 -1.32 3.26 6.81
C MET A 90 -1.98 2.48 7.95
N LEU A 91 -1.20 1.81 8.79
CA LEU A 91 -1.71 1.07 9.94
C LEU A 91 -2.39 1.99 10.96
N ILE A 92 -1.77 3.12 11.27
CA ILE A 92 -2.33 4.13 12.19
C ILE A 92 -3.61 4.73 11.59
N LYS A 93 -3.56 5.15 10.31
CA LYS A 93 -4.71 5.77 9.64
C LYS A 93 -5.87 4.80 9.44
N ALA A 94 -5.61 3.50 9.27
CA ALA A 94 -6.67 2.50 9.17
C ALA A 94 -7.57 2.47 10.41
N GLN A 95 -7.02 2.75 11.60
CA GLN A 95 -7.76 2.73 12.86
C GLN A 95 -8.83 3.83 12.94
N SER A 96 -8.67 4.94 12.21
CA SER A 96 -9.68 6.02 12.21
C SER A 96 -10.98 5.67 11.49
N TYR A 97 -11.04 4.52 10.82
CA TYR A 97 -12.25 4.03 10.13
C TYR A 97 -13.05 3.04 10.97
N HIS A 98 -12.65 2.79 12.22
CA HIS A 98 -13.44 2.03 13.18
C HIS A 98 -14.32 2.99 13.98
N THR A 99 -15.62 2.72 14.00
CA THR A 99 -16.65 3.53 14.68
C THR A 99 -17.06 2.94 16.01
#